data_AF-A0A0F9FS00-F1
#
_entry.id   AF-A0A0F9FS00-F1
#
_cell.length_a   1.000
_cell.length_b   1.000
_cell.length_c   1.000
_cell.angle_alpha   90.00
_cell.angle_beta   90.00
_cell.angle_gamma   90.00
#
_symmetry.space_group_name_H-M   'P 1'
#
loop_
_entity.id
_entity.type
_entity.pdbx_description
1 polymer ?
#
loop_
_entity_poly.entity_id
_entity_poly.type
_entity_poly.pdbx_seq_one_letter_code
_entity_poly.pdbx_strand_id
1 'polypeptide(L)'
;MIYIGIDPGLDGAMAVLRSDQRSRVVFIDNLFDTPSTSVVKGRKKRRVYDTSAMARLFRTYLLNHRREEIIVALEAVHAMPGQGVTSMFSMGRGFGQWEGIIAAFQLPLEYVTPRVWKNKMVGVGTDKNASRLKAIDLFPGVADQLARKKDHGRAEALLIAEYVRRRNGDDP
;
A
#
# COMPACT_ATOMS: atom_id res chain seq x y z
N MET A 1 -17.53 3.43 1.24
CA MET A 1 -16.24 4.06 0.93
C MET A 1 -15.21 2.98 0.60
N ILE A 2 -14.26 3.30 -0.27
CA ILE A 2 -13.11 2.46 -0.63
C ILE A 2 -11.85 3.17 -0.18
N TYR A 3 -11.00 2.45 0.54
CA TYR A 3 -9.70 2.91 0.99
C TYR A 3 -8.62 2.06 0.35
N ILE A 4 -7.72 2.70 -0.39
CA ILE A 4 -6.61 2.04 -1.05
C ILE A 4 -5.32 2.44 -0.34
N GLY A 5 -4.62 1.50 0.27
CA GLY A 5 -3.33 1.75 0.93
C GLY A 5 -2.18 1.23 0.08
N ILE A 6 -1.09 2.00 -0.04
CA ILE A 6 0.04 1.68 -0.90
C ILE A 6 1.37 1.85 -0.14
N ASP A 7 2.12 0.74 -0.08
CA ASP A 7 3.57 0.76 0.12
C ASP A 7 4.24 0.84 -1.26
N PRO A 8 4.93 1.95 -1.60
CA PRO A 8 5.42 2.22 -2.95
C PRO A 8 6.64 1.38 -3.37
N GLY A 9 7.22 0.59 -2.47
CA GLY A 9 8.43 -0.18 -2.75
C GLY A 9 8.24 -1.31 -3.76
N LEU A 10 9.34 -1.80 -4.33
CA LEU A 10 9.35 -3.00 -5.19
C LEU A 10 8.93 -4.28 -4.44
N ASP A 11 9.10 -4.32 -3.11
CA ASP A 11 8.59 -5.38 -2.22
C ASP A 11 7.32 -4.92 -1.47
N GLY A 12 6.80 -3.74 -1.83
CA GLY A 12 5.57 -3.19 -1.29
C GLY A 12 4.33 -3.81 -1.92
N ALA A 13 3.19 -3.17 -1.69
CA ALA A 13 1.88 -3.69 -2.07
C ALA A 13 0.84 -2.59 -2.20
N MET A 14 -0.31 -2.96 -2.78
CA MET A 14 -1.56 -2.21 -2.76
C MET A 14 -2.63 -3.05 -2.05
N ALA A 15 -3.28 -2.49 -1.04
CA ALA A 15 -4.42 -3.09 -0.35
C ALA A 15 -5.69 -2.30 -0.64
N VAL A 16 -6.83 -3.01 -0.78
CA VAL A 16 -8.13 -2.37 -1.01
C VAL A 16 -9.12 -2.80 0.06
N LEU A 17 -9.55 -1.82 0.84
CA LEU A 17 -10.58 -1.96 1.85
C LEU A 17 -11.88 -1.34 1.34
N ARG A 18 -12.99 -2.06 1.51
CA ARG A 18 -14.32 -1.52 1.29
C ARG A 18 -15.04 -1.47 2.62
N SER A 19 -15.45 -0.26 3.01
CA SER A 19 -16.21 -0.01 4.21
C SER A 19 -17.64 0.35 3.86
N ASP A 20 -18.57 -0.38 4.44
CA ASP A 20 -19.97 0.03 4.49
C ASP A 20 -20.19 0.85 5.77
N GLN A 21 -20.39 2.16 5.58
CA GLN A 21 -20.57 3.10 6.68
C GLN A 21 -21.83 2.82 7.52
N ARG A 22 -22.84 2.14 6.95
CA ARG A 22 -24.08 1.82 7.68
C ARG A 22 -23.92 0.62 8.59
N SER A 23 -23.33 -0.46 8.07
CA SER A 23 -23.14 -1.70 8.83
C SER A 23 -21.86 -1.71 9.66
N ARG A 24 -20.96 -0.73 9.47
CA ARG A 24 -19.60 -0.67 10.03
C ARG A 24 -18.75 -1.89 9.67
N VAL A 25 -19.15 -2.64 8.65
CA VAL A 25 -18.41 -3.80 8.17
C VAL A 25 -17.31 -3.34 7.23
N VAL A 26 -16.13 -3.94 7.42
CA VAL A 26 -14.95 -3.73 6.58
C VAL A 26 -14.65 -5.02 5.83
N PHE A 27 -14.58 -4.93 4.51
CA PHE A 27 -14.18 -6.02 3.64
C PHE A 27 -12.80 -5.73 3.08
N ILE A 28 -11.95 -6.76 3.05
CA ILE A 28 -10.70 -6.72 2.29
C ILE A 28 -11.03 -7.23 0.90
N ASP A 29 -11.24 -6.31 -0.04
CA ASP A 29 -11.58 -6.67 -1.41
C ASP A 29 -10.36 -7.28 -2.12
N ASN A 30 -9.14 -6.82 -1.83
CA ASN A 30 -7.92 -7.42 -2.38
C ASN A 30 -6.61 -6.99 -1.71
N LEU A 31 -5.55 -7.78 -1.92
CA LEU A 31 -4.16 -7.51 -1.56
C LEU A 31 -3.25 -7.86 -2.73
N PHE A 32 -2.61 -6.86 -3.34
CA PHE A 32 -1.72 -7.03 -4.48
C PHE A 32 -0.28 -6.71 -4.09
N ASP A 33 0.67 -7.56 -4.44
CA ASP A 33 2.08 -7.14 -4.43
C ASP A 33 2.27 -6.04 -5.48
N THR A 34 3.23 -5.13 -5.27
CA THR A 34 3.58 -4.11 -6.28
C THR A 34 3.93 -4.79 -7.61
N PRO A 35 3.16 -4.54 -8.70
CA PRO A 35 3.43 -5.18 -9.98
C PRO A 35 4.84 -4.85 -10.47
N SER A 36 5.61 -5.89 -10.71
CA SER A 36 6.99 -5.76 -11.14
C SER A 36 7.43 -6.95 -11.97
N THR A 37 8.43 -6.73 -12.82
CA THR A 37 9.00 -7.75 -13.69
C THR A 37 10.51 -7.80 -13.55
N SER A 38 11.10 -8.95 -13.83
CA SER A 38 12.56 -9.14 -13.85
C SER A 38 13.09 -8.90 -15.24
N VAL A 39 13.91 -7.86 -15.41
CA VAL A 39 14.62 -7.57 -16.65
C VAL A 39 16.08 -7.97 -16.53
N VAL A 40 16.64 -8.49 -17.62
CA VAL A 40 18.07 -8.78 -17.73
C VAL A 40 18.75 -7.57 -18.34
N LYS A 41 19.71 -6.97 -17.62
CA LYS A 41 20.57 -5.90 -18.15
C LYS A 41 22.02 -6.37 -18.08
N GLY A 42 22.56 -6.80 -19.22
CA GLY A 42 23.85 -7.49 -19.26
C GLY A 42 23.78 -8.83 -18.52
N ARG A 43 24.70 -9.07 -17.57
CA ARG A 43 24.72 -10.30 -16.74
C ARG A 43 23.85 -10.23 -15.47
N LYS A 44 23.27 -9.07 -15.15
CA LYS A 44 22.53 -8.87 -13.89
C LYS A 44 21.03 -8.87 -14.16
N LYS A 45 20.28 -9.65 -13.36
CA LYS A 45 18.82 -9.56 -13.26
C LYS A 45 18.45 -8.41 -12.31
N ARG A 46 17.50 -7.58 -12.72
CA ARG A 46 16.97 -6.48 -11.89
C ARG A 46 15.44 -6.50 -11.95
N ARG A 47 14.81 -6.35 -10.79
CA ARG A 47 13.36 -6.12 -10.72
C ARG A 47 13.05 -4.66 -11.00
N VAL A 48 12.06 -4.42 -11.86
CA VAL A 48 11.59 -3.09 -12.25
C VAL A 48 10.07 -3.06 -12.15
N TYR A 49 9.50 -1.90 -11.84
CA TYR A 49 8.06 -1.72 -11.78
C TYR A 49 7.40 -1.95 -13.14
N ASP A 50 6.30 -2.70 -13.17
CA ASP A 50 5.42 -2.79 -14.32
C ASP A 50 4.32 -1.73 -14.17
N THR A 51 4.61 -0.56 -14.71
CA THR A 51 3.76 0.64 -14.55
C THR A 51 2.40 0.47 -15.24
N SER A 52 2.33 -0.33 -16.32
CA SER A 52 1.08 -0.66 -16.99
C SER A 52 0.22 -1.55 -16.10
N ALA A 53 0.81 -2.57 -15.47
CA ALA A 53 0.11 -3.41 -14.51
C ALA A 53 -0.36 -2.64 -13.28
N MET A 54 0.47 -1.74 -12.74
CA MET A 54 0.08 -0.84 -11.64
C MET A 54 -1.16 -0.02 -12.00
N ALA A 55 -1.20 0.60 -13.20
CA ALA A 55 -2.35 1.38 -13.64
C ALA A 55 -3.62 0.53 -13.83
N ARG A 56 -3.48 -0.72 -14.30
CA ARG A 56 -4.61 -1.65 -14.44
C ARG A 56 -5.27 -1.99 -13.10
N LEU A 57 -4.50 -2.04 -12.00
CA LEU A 57 -5.07 -2.31 -10.68
C LEU A 57 -6.17 -1.32 -10.30
N PHE A 58 -5.96 -0.02 -10.54
CA PHE A 58 -6.97 1.02 -10.29
C PHE A 58 -8.17 0.93 -11.22
N ARG A 59 -7.95 0.59 -12.50
CA ARG A 59 -9.02 0.54 -13.50
C ARG A 59 -10.14 -0.43 -13.08
N THR A 60 -9.79 -1.55 -12.45
CA THR A 60 -10.78 -2.53 -11.96
C THR A 60 -11.78 -1.93 -10.97
N TYR A 61 -11.33 -1.04 -10.08
CA TYR A 61 -12.19 -0.40 -9.09
C TYR A 61 -12.94 0.80 -9.67
N LEU A 62 -12.31 1.55 -10.57
CA LEU A 62 -12.95 2.70 -11.23
C LEU A 62 -14.11 2.32 -12.16
N LEU A 63 -14.21 1.06 -12.58
CA LEU A 63 -15.33 0.58 -13.40
C LEU A 63 -16.64 0.48 -12.60
N ASN A 64 -16.55 0.26 -11.30
CA ASN A 64 -17.72 -0.07 -10.46
C ASN A 64 -17.99 0.96 -9.36
N HIS A 65 -17.13 1.97 -9.22
CA HIS A 65 -17.19 2.94 -8.13
C HIS A 65 -16.93 4.35 -8.63
N ARG A 66 -17.57 5.31 -7.95
CA ARG A 66 -17.36 6.73 -8.23
C ARG A 66 -16.08 7.20 -7.57
N ARG A 67 -15.43 8.22 -8.13
CA ARG A 67 -14.12 8.69 -7.65
C ARG A 67 -14.21 9.26 -6.24
N GLU A 68 -15.31 9.93 -5.93
CA GLU A 68 -15.61 10.47 -4.60
C GLU A 68 -15.80 9.40 -3.53
N GLU A 69 -15.98 8.14 -3.91
CA GLU A 69 -16.08 7.01 -2.97
C GLU A 69 -14.71 6.40 -2.66
N ILE A 70 -13.63 6.86 -3.31
CA ILE A 70 -12.28 6.28 -3.23
C ILE A 70 -11.32 7.28 -2.57
N ILE A 71 -10.62 6.81 -1.54
CA ILE A 71 -9.50 7.52 -0.92
C ILE A 71 -8.24 6.67 -1.09
N VAL A 72 -7.18 7.25 -1.65
CA VAL A 72 -5.89 6.58 -1.83
C VAL A 72 -4.89 7.13 -0.82
N ALA A 73 -4.24 6.24 -0.09
CA ALA A 73 -3.22 6.53 0.91
C ALA A 73 -1.87 5.98 0.43
N LEU A 74 -0.90 6.85 0.18
CA LEU A 74 0.43 6.50 -0.30
C LEU A 74 1.46 6.77 0.79
N GLU A 75 2.27 5.77 1.15
CA GLU A 75 3.34 5.98 2.11
C GLU A 75 4.38 6.97 1.56
N ALA A 76 4.67 8.02 2.33
CA ALA A 76 5.68 9.00 2.01
C ALA A 76 7.09 8.39 2.13
N VAL A 77 7.90 8.59 1.10
CA VAL A 77 9.30 8.14 1.08
C VAL A 77 10.25 9.32 1.24
N HIS A 78 11.29 9.14 2.06
CA HIS A 78 12.31 10.14 2.29
C HIS A 78 13.70 9.52 2.20
N ALA A 79 14.66 10.26 1.63
CA ALA A 79 16.06 9.87 1.65
C ALA A 79 16.67 10.10 3.03
N MET A 80 17.38 9.11 3.54
CA MET A 80 18.11 9.20 4.79
C MET A 80 19.62 9.02 4.56
N PRO A 81 20.47 9.67 5.38
CA PRO A 81 21.92 9.44 5.35
C PRO A 81 22.25 7.93 5.47
N GLY A 82 23.20 7.47 4.67
CA GLY A 82 23.66 6.06 4.68
C GLY A 82 22.86 5.11 3.77
N GLN A 83 21.79 5.55 3.10
CA GLN A 83 21.08 4.72 2.13
C GLN A 83 21.80 4.70 0.77
N GLY A 84 21.83 3.52 0.13
CA GLY A 84 22.44 3.37 -1.19
C GLY A 84 21.69 4.15 -2.27
N VAL A 85 22.40 5.01 -3.01
CA VAL A 85 21.83 5.92 -4.02
C VAL A 85 20.97 5.21 -5.08
N THR A 86 21.38 4.03 -5.52
CA THR A 86 20.62 3.23 -6.50
C THR A 86 19.29 2.74 -5.94
N SER A 87 19.26 2.35 -4.66
CA SER A 87 18.05 1.90 -3.98
C SER A 87 17.09 3.09 -3.79
N MET A 88 17.62 4.22 -3.35
CA MET A 88 16.85 5.45 -3.18
C MET A 88 16.23 5.96 -4.47
N PHE A 89 16.99 5.94 -5.58
CA PHE A 89 16.44 6.28 -6.88
C PHE A 89 15.33 5.31 -7.31
N SER A 90 15.50 4.01 -7.03
CA SER A 90 14.47 3.01 -7.33
C SER A 90 13.20 3.20 -6.49
N MET A 91 13.33 3.56 -5.21
CA MET A 91 12.20 3.85 -4.33
C MET A 91 11.50 5.14 -4.76
N GLY A 92 12.24 6.21 -5.05
CA GLY A 92 11.68 7.46 -5.57
C GLY A 92 10.97 7.28 -6.91
N ARG A 93 11.49 6.42 -7.79
CA ARG A 93 10.79 6.05 -9.03
C ARG A 93 9.46 5.35 -8.77
N GLY A 94 9.42 4.41 -7.82
CA GLY A 94 8.18 3.71 -7.46
C GLY A 94 7.14 4.66 -6.90
N PHE A 95 7.54 5.51 -5.95
CA PHE A 95 6.70 6.56 -5.37
C PHE A 95 6.11 7.48 -6.44
N GLY A 96 6.95 8.05 -7.31
CA GLY A 96 6.50 8.94 -8.39
C GLY A 96 5.64 8.24 -9.44
N GLN A 97 5.84 6.94 -9.68
CA GLN A 97 4.99 6.15 -10.57
C GLN A 97 3.59 5.94 -9.99
N TRP A 98 3.48 5.57 -8.71
CA TRP A 98 2.19 5.49 -8.03
C TRP A 98 1.48 6.84 -8.01
N GLU A 99 2.18 7.89 -7.57
CA GLU A 99 1.66 9.26 -7.54
C GLU A 99 1.15 9.72 -8.91
N GLY A 100 1.92 9.51 -9.97
CA GLY A 100 1.53 9.86 -11.33
C GLY A 100 0.30 9.09 -11.83
N ILE A 101 0.20 7.78 -11.52
CA ILE A 101 -0.97 6.97 -11.87
C ILE A 101 -2.22 7.49 -11.14
N ILE A 102 -2.11 7.74 -9.84
CA ILE A 102 -3.21 8.22 -9.00
C ILE A 102 -3.70 9.58 -9.50
N ALA A 103 -2.77 10.49 -9.82
CA ALA A 103 -3.08 11.79 -10.39
C ALA A 103 -3.74 11.68 -11.78
N ALA A 104 -3.27 10.78 -12.64
CA ALA A 104 -3.85 10.55 -13.97
C ALA A 104 -5.29 10.05 -13.91
N PHE A 105 -5.66 9.30 -12.85
CA PHE A 105 -7.04 8.87 -12.61
C PHE A 105 -7.89 9.90 -11.86
N GLN A 106 -7.30 11.02 -11.43
CA GLN A 106 -7.94 12.09 -10.66
C GLN A 106 -8.54 11.57 -9.33
N LEU A 107 -7.78 10.72 -8.64
CA LEU A 107 -8.19 10.16 -7.36
C LEU A 107 -7.73 11.04 -6.19
N PRO A 108 -8.55 11.19 -5.13
CA PRO A 108 -8.10 11.78 -3.88
C PRO A 108 -6.90 11.01 -3.32
N LEU A 109 -5.80 11.74 -3.07
CA LEU A 109 -4.54 11.19 -2.58
C LEU A 109 -4.15 11.82 -1.24
N GLU A 110 -3.89 10.97 -0.26
CA GLU A 110 -3.32 11.33 1.02
C GLU A 110 -1.92 10.71 1.17
N TYR A 111 -0.92 11.54 1.46
CA TYR A 111 0.39 11.02 1.85
C TYR A 111 0.40 10.66 3.33
N VAL A 112 0.90 9.48 3.66
CA VAL A 112 1.03 9.02 5.04
C VAL A 112 2.49 8.85 5.43
N THR A 113 2.92 9.52 6.51
CA THR A 113 4.30 9.41 6.98
C THR A 113 4.48 8.09 7.75
N PRO A 114 5.52 7.28 7.45
CA PRO A 114 5.79 6.01 8.11
C PRO A 114 5.74 6.08 9.63
N ARG A 115 6.40 7.09 10.22
CA ARG A 115 6.45 7.30 11.67
C ARG A 115 5.06 7.49 12.28
N VAL A 116 4.16 8.20 11.60
CA VAL A 116 2.85 8.58 12.15
C VAL A 116 1.91 7.38 12.15
N TRP A 117 1.73 6.73 11.00
CA TRP A 117 0.80 5.61 10.90
C TRP A 117 1.30 4.39 11.68
N LYS A 118 2.62 4.09 11.66
CA LYS A 118 3.18 2.96 12.42
C LYS A 118 3.02 3.15 13.91
N ASN A 119 3.25 4.36 14.43
CA ASN A 119 3.04 4.65 15.84
C ASN A 119 1.57 4.44 16.26
N LYS A 120 0.61 4.75 15.38
CA LYS A 120 -0.82 4.61 15.66
C LYS A 120 -1.32 3.18 15.50
N MET A 121 -0.85 2.46 14.50
CA MET A 121 -1.37 1.14 14.15
C MET A 121 -0.61 0.00 14.82
N VAL A 122 0.71 0.10 14.88
CA VAL A 122 1.61 -1.01 15.27
C VAL A 122 2.24 -0.79 16.65
N GLY A 123 2.61 0.46 16.95
CA GLY A 123 3.31 0.84 18.18
C GLY A 123 4.80 1.16 17.96
N VAL A 124 5.38 1.92 18.89
CA VAL A 124 6.74 2.49 18.78
C VAL A 124 7.82 1.41 18.95
N GLY A 125 8.87 1.47 18.13
CA GLY A 125 10.07 0.62 18.29
C GLY A 125 9.88 -0.85 17.91
N THR A 126 8.82 -1.17 17.18
CA THR A 126 8.44 -2.54 16.83
C THR A 126 9.17 -3.05 15.58
N ASP A 127 9.46 -4.36 15.56
CA ASP A 127 10.13 -5.03 14.45
C ASP A 127 9.29 -5.05 13.16
N LYS A 128 9.91 -5.27 12.00
CA LYS A 128 9.25 -5.42 10.69
C LYS A 128 8.16 -6.50 10.68
N ASN A 129 8.26 -7.52 11.54
CA ASN A 129 7.21 -8.54 11.66
C ASN A 129 5.96 -8.06 12.42
N ALA A 130 6.04 -6.96 13.18
CA ALA A 130 4.92 -6.46 13.97
C ALA A 130 3.76 -6.00 13.08
N SER A 131 4.04 -5.39 11.92
CA SER A 131 3.00 -5.03 10.95
C SER A 131 2.19 -6.24 10.49
N ARG A 132 2.84 -7.38 10.23
CA ARG A 132 2.15 -8.61 9.82
C ARG A 132 1.24 -9.14 10.93
N LEU A 133 1.75 -9.24 12.15
CA LEU A 133 0.96 -9.68 13.29
C LEU A 133 -0.23 -8.75 13.54
N LYS A 134 -0.02 -7.44 13.46
CA LYS A 134 -1.08 -6.46 13.67
C LYS A 134 -2.15 -6.53 12.57
N ALA A 135 -1.75 -6.70 11.32
CA ALA A 135 -2.69 -6.88 10.22
C ALA A 135 -3.55 -8.14 10.40
N ILE A 136 -2.96 -9.25 10.84
CA ILE A 136 -3.68 -10.51 11.10
C ILE A 136 -4.62 -10.37 12.31
N ASP A 137 -4.19 -9.69 13.37
CA ASP A 137 -4.99 -9.38 14.56
C ASP A 137 -6.25 -8.56 14.20
N LEU A 138 -6.08 -7.52 13.38
CA LEU A 138 -7.19 -6.69 12.91
C LEU A 138 -8.06 -7.40 11.87
N PHE A 139 -7.47 -8.27 11.05
CA PHE A 139 -8.12 -8.93 9.94
C PHE A 139 -7.74 -10.42 9.86
N PRO A 140 -8.34 -11.28 10.70
CA PRO A 140 -7.96 -12.70 10.74
C PRO A 140 -8.15 -13.43 9.40
N GLY A 141 -9.10 -12.98 8.58
CA GLY A 141 -9.40 -13.56 7.26
C GLY A 141 -8.27 -13.45 6.21
N VAL A 142 -7.22 -12.67 6.47
CA VAL A 142 -6.05 -12.57 5.56
C VAL A 142 -4.81 -13.29 6.08
N ALA A 143 -4.93 -14.09 7.15
CA ALA A 143 -3.79 -14.81 7.74
C ALA A 143 -2.97 -15.61 6.70
N ASP A 144 -3.64 -16.35 5.81
CA ASP A 144 -2.98 -17.14 4.76
C ASP A 144 -2.24 -16.27 3.73
N GLN A 145 -2.79 -15.08 3.44
CA GLN A 145 -2.19 -14.13 2.49
C GLN A 145 -0.99 -13.37 3.08
N LEU A 146 -0.84 -13.41 4.41
CA LEU A 146 0.21 -12.74 5.18
C LEU A 146 1.13 -13.74 5.90
N ALA A 147 1.06 -15.04 5.58
CA ALA A 147 1.72 -16.11 6.32
C ALA A 147 3.25 -16.07 6.24
N ARG A 148 3.84 -15.49 5.18
CA ARG A 148 5.29 -15.53 4.94
C ARG A 148 5.95 -14.21 5.30
N LYS A 149 7.22 -14.24 5.68
CA LYS A 149 8.02 -13.04 5.97
C LYS A 149 8.07 -12.04 4.81
N LYS A 150 8.00 -12.54 3.56
CA LYS A 150 7.98 -11.68 2.37
C LYS A 150 6.67 -10.90 2.18
N ASP A 151 5.60 -11.26 2.88
CA ASP A 151 4.28 -10.62 2.78
C ASP A 151 4.17 -9.36 3.66
N HIS A 152 5.30 -8.77 4.08
CA HIS A 152 5.32 -7.54 4.90
C HIS A 152 4.74 -6.35 4.14
N GLY A 153 5.05 -6.17 2.85
CA GLY A 153 4.50 -5.08 2.05
C GLY A 153 2.97 -5.10 2.01
N ARG A 154 2.36 -6.29 1.87
CA ARG A 154 0.89 -6.47 1.94
C ARG A 154 0.32 -6.03 3.28
N ALA A 155 1.00 -6.41 4.37
CA ALA A 155 0.58 -6.01 5.70
C ALA A 155 0.70 -4.50 5.92
N GLU A 156 1.78 -3.86 5.45
CA GLU A 156 1.95 -2.41 5.55
C GLU A 156 0.90 -1.66 4.72
N ALA A 157 0.67 -2.07 3.47
CA ALA A 157 -0.38 -1.50 2.61
C ALA A 157 -1.78 -1.61 3.25
N LEU A 158 -2.09 -2.77 3.83
CA LEU A 158 -3.37 -3.00 4.52
C LEU A 158 -3.53 -2.10 5.75
N LEU A 159 -2.48 -1.97 6.57
CA LEU A 159 -2.50 -1.09 7.74
C LEU A 159 -2.53 0.40 7.38
N ILE A 160 -1.93 0.79 6.26
CA ILE A 160 -2.04 2.16 5.72
C ILE A 160 -3.48 2.47 5.32
N ALA A 161 -4.15 1.56 4.60
CA ALA A 161 -5.55 1.73 4.23
C ALA A 161 -6.44 1.84 5.48
N GLU A 162 -6.21 0.95 6.46
CA GLU A 162 -6.96 0.93 7.71
C GLU A 162 -6.72 2.20 8.56
N TYR A 163 -5.48 2.69 8.62
CA TYR A 163 -5.13 3.92 9.33
C TYR A 163 -5.94 5.11 8.79
N VAL A 164 -5.99 5.27 7.47
CA VAL A 164 -6.73 6.36 6.83
C VAL A 164 -8.23 6.19 6.99
N ARG A 165 -8.76 4.96 6.91
CA ARG A 165 -10.17 4.66 7.18
C ARG A 165 -10.60 5.13 8.57
N ARG A 166 -9.86 4.75 9.62
CA ARG A 166 -10.16 5.18 11.00
C ARG A 166 -10.06 6.69 11.17
N ARG A 167 -9.04 7.31 10.55
CA ARG A 167 -8.86 8.77 10.59
C ARG A 167 -10.02 9.54 9.96
N ASN A 168 -10.67 8.96 8.95
CA ASN A 168 -11.84 9.55 8.28
C ASN A 168 -13.17 9.31 9.01
N GLY A 169 -13.14 8.82 10.26
CA GLY A 169 -14.33 8.66 11.10
C GLY A 169 -15.15 7.40 10.79
N ASP A 170 -14.65 6.53 9.91
CA ASP A 170 -15.21 5.19 9.70
C ASP A 170 -14.66 4.23 10.78
N ASP A 171 -14.59 4.59 12.06
CA ASP A 171 -14.14 3.65 13.11
C ASP A 171 -15.29 2.69 13.50
N PRO A 172 -15.05 1.39 13.80
CA PRO A 172 -16.09 0.48 14.29
C PRO A 172 -16.71 0.94 15.62
#